data_AF-A0A1W6SMG3-F1
#
_entry.id   AF-A0A1W6SMG3-F1
#
_cell.length_a   1.000
_cell.length_b   1.000
_cell.length_c   1.000
_cell.angle_alpha   90.00
_cell.angle_beta   90.00
_cell.angle_gamma   90.00
#
_symmetry.space_group_name_H-M   'P 1'
#
loop_
_entity.id
_entity.type
_entity.pdbx_description
1 polymer ?
#
loop_
_entity_poly.entity_id
_entity_poly.type
_entity_poly.pdbx_seq_one_letter_code
_entity_poly.pdbx_strand_id
1 'polypeptide(L)'
;MKMEIQMTKKVCALAIAGIFGGMMATAQAAPYVGTLDTRAAANVNNAVGEGAGTEPAAPSATGGDGLLQTFTGFDWHSNGAGFVQGYGFSGGGHAVGDTDSFTITTQFFAGSIGSSTTTPDLRVATPGPSVGTYEYTAIGQLLETATVTSVDGGGNVTGISIVTNAGGFFNIYFDISPDANPVAGTGFFDGTPIISGVFSGGLSSFSASGSIPTPGVIGVGGGTVFGVVTSVNNTYVNPTMVGTEVGTTLNFPGTTGAFTRPAFINGIATGVNTGSDFVLQTDAFQTFSIPEPGSIALIGLGLVGFGFMSRRNRKQG
;
A
#
# COMPACT_ATOMS: atom_id res chain seq x y z
N MET A 1 67.12 28.32 17.82
CA MET A 1 67.53 27.63 16.58
C MET A 1 66.27 27.43 15.74
N LYS A 2 65.98 28.40 14.87
CA LYS A 2 64.84 28.38 13.93
C LYS A 2 65.28 27.58 12.72
N MET A 3 64.53 26.55 12.35
CA MET A 3 64.70 25.89 11.06
C MET A 3 63.36 25.89 10.34
N GLU A 4 63.28 26.83 9.42
CA GLU A 4 62.23 27.09 8.44
C GLU A 4 62.65 26.34 7.18
N ILE A 5 61.84 25.38 6.70
CA ILE A 5 62.03 24.76 5.38
C ILE A 5 60.70 24.74 4.64
N GLN A 6 60.79 25.21 3.41
CA GLN A 6 59.72 25.65 2.54
C GLN A 6 58.83 24.54 1.98
N MET A 7 57.61 24.99 1.65
CA MET A 7 56.67 24.38 0.71
C MET A 7 57.33 23.94 -0.60
N THR A 8 56.88 22.81 -1.14
CA THR A 8 56.88 22.58 -2.59
C THR A 8 55.51 22.05 -2.99
N LYS A 9 54.69 22.96 -3.54
CA LYS A 9 53.49 22.61 -4.32
C LYS A 9 53.95 21.96 -5.62
N LYS A 10 53.53 20.71 -5.86
CA LYS A 10 53.40 20.20 -7.24
C LYS A 10 51.99 19.65 -7.44
N VAL A 11 51.27 20.44 -8.21
CA VAL A 11 50.04 20.10 -8.92
C VAL A 11 50.34 18.90 -9.83
N CYS A 12 49.57 17.82 -9.69
CA CYS A 12 49.39 16.84 -10.75
C CYS A 12 47.89 16.71 -10.98
N ALA A 13 47.40 17.52 -11.91
CA ALA A 13 46.14 17.29 -12.58
C ALA A 13 46.31 16.03 -13.44
N LEU A 14 45.59 14.96 -13.10
CA LEU A 14 45.39 13.85 -14.01
C LEU A 14 43.93 13.89 -14.47
N ALA A 15 43.75 14.48 -15.65
CA ALA A 15 42.54 14.35 -16.43
C ALA A 15 42.47 12.90 -16.95
N ILE A 16 41.46 12.14 -16.53
CA ILE A 16 40.99 10.97 -17.26
C ILE A 16 39.64 11.35 -17.86
N ALA A 17 39.71 11.76 -19.12
CA ALA A 17 38.59 11.82 -20.03
C ALA A 17 38.39 10.45 -20.68
N GLY A 18 37.12 10.05 -20.84
CA GLY A 18 36.68 8.79 -21.45
C GLY A 18 36.37 7.75 -20.37
N ILE A 19 35.15 7.23 -20.25
CA ILE A 19 34.29 6.72 -21.32
C ILE A 19 32.82 6.99 -20.93
N PHE A 20 32.17 7.91 -21.65
CA PHE A 20 30.72 7.94 -21.79
C PHE A 20 30.35 6.78 -22.73
N GLY A 21 30.10 5.61 -22.16
CA GLY A 21 29.54 4.45 -22.84
C GLY A 21 28.11 4.26 -22.33
N GLY A 22 27.15 4.64 -23.15
CA GLY A 22 25.73 4.57 -22.81
C GLY A 22 25.29 3.16 -22.45
N MET A 23 24.61 3.04 -21.31
CA MET A 23 23.60 2.02 -21.08
C MET A 23 22.28 2.74 -20.90
N MET A 24 21.67 3.12 -22.03
CA MET A 24 20.22 3.22 -22.08
C MET A 24 19.70 1.80 -21.91
N ALA A 25 19.26 1.46 -20.70
CA ALA A 25 18.37 0.32 -20.52
C ALA A 25 17.05 0.66 -21.20
N THR A 26 16.92 0.34 -22.49
CA THR A 26 15.62 0.16 -23.11
C THR A 26 14.97 -1.02 -22.41
N ALA A 27 14.09 -0.72 -21.44
CA ALA A 27 13.08 -1.67 -21.01
C ALA A 27 12.18 -1.95 -22.21
N GLN A 28 12.57 -2.91 -23.06
CA GLN A 28 11.63 -3.57 -23.94
C GLN A 28 10.66 -4.31 -23.02
N ALA A 29 9.50 -3.69 -22.79
CA ALA A 29 8.32 -4.41 -22.34
C ALA A 29 8.12 -5.58 -23.31
N ALA A 30 8.40 -6.80 -22.86
CA ALA A 30 7.97 -7.98 -23.58
C ALA A 30 6.45 -7.87 -23.71
N PRO A 31 5.88 -7.90 -24.92
CA PRO A 31 4.43 -7.95 -25.06
C PRO A 31 4.01 -9.30 -24.45
N TYR A 32 3.43 -9.25 -23.26
CA TYR A 32 2.72 -10.38 -22.68
C TYR A 32 1.44 -10.57 -23.52
N VAL A 33 1.60 -11.17 -24.70
CA VAL A 33 0.51 -11.79 -25.44
C VAL A 33 0.31 -13.15 -24.80
N GLY A 34 -0.21 -13.12 -23.57
CA GLY A 34 -0.87 -14.29 -23.01
C GLY A 34 -2.05 -14.57 -23.93
N THR A 35 -1.93 -15.62 -24.73
CA THR A 35 -3.06 -16.19 -25.46
C THR A 35 -4.18 -16.35 -24.44
N LEU A 36 -5.25 -15.57 -24.57
CA LEU A 36 -6.46 -15.73 -23.79
C LEU A 36 -6.85 -17.20 -23.89
N ASP A 37 -6.73 -17.93 -22.80
CA ASP A 37 -7.27 -19.28 -22.72
C ASP A 37 -8.79 -19.14 -22.74
N THR A 38 -9.35 -19.12 -23.95
CA THR A 38 -10.78 -19.04 -24.20
C THR A 38 -11.52 -20.28 -23.70
N ARG A 39 -10.83 -21.29 -23.14
CA ARG A 39 -11.48 -22.44 -22.52
C ARG A 39 -12.05 -22.12 -21.13
N ALA A 40 -11.63 -21.03 -20.48
CA ALA A 40 -12.29 -20.52 -19.28
C ALA A 40 -13.64 -19.83 -19.59
N ALA A 41 -13.82 -19.33 -20.82
CA ALA A 41 -15.07 -18.67 -21.25
C ALA A 41 -16.18 -19.67 -21.63
N ALA A 42 -15.89 -20.98 -21.71
CA ALA A 42 -16.87 -22.00 -22.09
C ALA A 42 -17.80 -22.44 -20.96
N ASN A 43 -17.55 -22.04 -19.70
CA ASN A 43 -18.43 -22.37 -18.56
C ASN A 43 -19.44 -21.27 -18.21
N VAL A 44 -19.53 -20.19 -18.98
CA VAL A 44 -20.42 -19.06 -18.67
C VAL A 44 -21.86 -19.26 -19.20
N ASN A 45 -22.12 -20.28 -20.02
CA ASN A 45 -23.40 -20.39 -20.73
C ASN A 45 -24.20 -21.67 -20.41
N ASN A 46 -24.44 -21.96 -19.13
CA ASN A 46 -25.48 -22.93 -18.78
C ASN A 46 -26.40 -22.51 -17.60
N ALA A 47 -26.58 -21.21 -17.39
CA ALA A 47 -27.59 -20.67 -16.50
C ALA A 47 -28.61 -19.82 -17.29
N VAL A 48 -29.32 -20.45 -18.23
CA VAL A 48 -30.51 -19.86 -18.85
C VAL A 48 -31.72 -20.50 -18.17
N GLY A 49 -32.30 -19.83 -17.16
CA GLY A 49 -33.57 -20.29 -16.61
C GLY A 49 -33.92 -19.93 -15.18
N GLU A 50 -33.25 -18.99 -14.49
CA GLU A 50 -33.77 -18.50 -13.22
C GLU A 50 -34.43 -17.14 -13.44
N GLY A 51 -35.69 -17.04 -13.00
CA GLY A 51 -36.51 -15.84 -13.14
C GLY A 51 -35.85 -14.64 -12.47
N ALA A 52 -36.49 -13.48 -12.58
CA ALA A 52 -36.17 -12.31 -11.75
C ALA A 52 -36.35 -12.69 -10.27
N GLY A 53 -35.37 -13.40 -9.72
CA GLY A 53 -35.21 -13.63 -8.30
C GLY A 53 -35.06 -12.26 -7.70
N THR A 54 -35.91 -11.98 -6.71
CA THR A 54 -35.59 -11.00 -5.68
C THR A 54 -34.12 -11.17 -5.35
N GLU A 55 -33.32 -10.12 -5.61
CA GLU A 55 -31.97 -9.97 -5.05
C GLU A 55 -32.03 -10.54 -3.62
N PRO A 56 -31.22 -11.55 -3.28
CA PRO A 56 -31.23 -12.12 -1.94
C PRO A 56 -31.16 -10.95 -0.97
N ALA A 57 -32.12 -10.85 -0.04
CA ALA A 57 -32.07 -9.83 0.99
C ALA A 57 -30.68 -9.92 1.62
N ALA A 58 -29.87 -8.89 1.39
CA ALA A 58 -28.46 -8.94 1.72
C ALA A 58 -28.32 -9.26 3.22
N PRO A 59 -27.51 -10.25 3.61
CA PRO A 59 -27.29 -10.53 5.02
C PRO A 59 -26.78 -9.25 5.70
N SER A 60 -27.49 -8.79 6.73
CA SER A 60 -27.13 -7.58 7.47
C SER A 60 -25.90 -7.87 8.35
N ALA A 61 -24.71 -7.54 7.87
CA ALA A 61 -23.51 -7.49 8.68
C ALA A 61 -23.58 -6.29 9.64
N THR A 62 -24.20 -6.47 10.81
CA THR A 62 -24.41 -5.35 11.73
C THR A 62 -23.24 -5.16 12.70
N GLY A 63 -22.34 -4.24 12.34
CA GLY A 63 -22.13 -3.07 13.19
C GLY A 63 -23.37 -2.17 13.08
N GLY A 64 -23.56 -1.18 13.94
CA GLY A 64 -24.84 -0.45 13.96
C GLY A 64 -25.26 0.24 12.64
N ASP A 65 -24.35 0.33 11.66
CA ASP A 65 -24.56 0.96 10.35
C ASP A 65 -24.94 0.00 9.19
N GLY A 66 -24.92 -1.32 9.42
CA GLY A 66 -25.26 -2.33 8.40
C GLY A 66 -24.23 -2.52 7.27
N LEU A 67 -24.67 -2.99 6.10
CA LEU A 67 -23.80 -3.28 4.94
C LEU A 67 -23.26 -2.00 4.30
N LEU A 68 -21.94 -1.93 4.10
CA LEU A 68 -21.28 -0.83 3.38
C LEU A 68 -21.61 -0.91 1.88
N GLN A 69 -22.62 -0.15 1.44
CA GLN A 69 -22.98 -0.07 0.03
C GLN A 69 -22.10 0.93 -0.71
N THR A 70 -21.78 0.60 -1.97
CA THR A 70 -20.87 1.38 -2.83
C THR A 70 -19.55 1.70 -2.12
N PHE A 71 -19.01 0.69 -1.42
CA PHE A 71 -17.72 0.79 -0.75
C PHE A 71 -16.61 1.09 -1.76
N THR A 72 -15.80 2.11 -1.51
CA THR A 72 -14.69 2.53 -2.38
C THR A 72 -13.33 2.41 -1.71
N GLY A 73 -13.28 2.38 -0.37
CA GLY A 73 -12.00 2.44 0.33
C GLY A 73 -12.06 2.79 1.81
N PHE A 74 -10.87 2.91 2.39
CA PHE A 74 -10.63 3.36 3.75
C PHE A 74 -9.74 4.59 3.73
N ASP A 75 -10.01 5.53 4.64
CA ASP A 75 -9.05 6.53 5.07
C ASP A 75 -8.53 6.06 6.43
N TRP A 76 -7.31 5.57 6.47
CA TRP A 76 -6.72 5.04 7.68
C TRP A 76 -6.36 6.20 8.60
N HIS A 77 -6.47 5.98 9.91
CA HIS A 77 -6.13 7.02 10.85
C HIS A 77 -4.62 7.32 10.78
N SER A 78 -4.25 8.60 10.85
CA SER A 78 -2.85 9.06 10.79
C SER A 78 -1.95 8.55 11.93
N ASN A 79 -2.50 7.82 12.91
CA ASN A 79 -1.77 7.18 14.00
C ASN A 79 -1.49 5.69 13.68
N GLY A 80 -1.49 5.33 12.40
CA GLY A 80 -0.94 4.06 11.94
C GLY A 80 0.56 3.99 12.18
N ALA A 81 1.08 2.77 12.21
CA ALA A 81 2.50 2.54 12.43
C ALA A 81 3.08 1.51 11.45
N GLY A 82 4.33 1.75 11.05
CA GLY A 82 5.12 0.84 10.23
C GLY A 82 6.40 0.46 10.95
N PHE A 83 6.67 -0.84 11.08
CA PHE A 83 7.91 -1.36 11.61
C PHE A 83 8.83 -1.75 10.45
N VAL A 84 9.89 -0.97 10.26
CA VAL A 84 10.97 -1.28 9.33
C VAL A 84 11.89 -2.31 9.99
N GLN A 85 12.21 -3.37 9.26
CA GLN A 85 13.02 -4.48 9.74
C GLN A 85 14.08 -4.87 8.70
N GLY A 86 15.33 -5.00 9.14
CA GLY A 86 16.44 -5.43 8.29
C GLY A 86 17.01 -4.36 7.36
N TYR A 87 16.82 -3.07 7.66
CA TYR A 87 17.39 -1.97 6.89
C TYR A 87 18.93 -1.94 6.98
N GLY A 88 19.60 -1.94 5.83
CA GLY A 88 21.04 -2.11 5.70
C GLY A 88 21.85 -0.81 5.69
N PHE A 89 21.22 0.34 5.46
CA PHE A 89 21.94 1.62 5.31
C PHE A 89 22.21 2.34 6.63
N SER A 90 22.71 1.60 7.61
CA SER A 90 23.17 2.17 8.88
C SER A 90 24.63 2.63 8.78
N GLY A 91 24.99 3.71 9.50
CA GLY A 91 26.33 4.27 9.50
C GLY A 91 26.72 5.05 8.24
N GLY A 92 28.01 5.36 8.10
CA GLY A 92 28.58 6.08 6.96
C GLY A 92 29.28 5.14 5.96
N GLY A 93 29.81 5.73 4.88
CA GLY A 93 30.51 5.00 3.82
C GLY A 93 29.64 4.45 2.69
N HIS A 94 28.34 4.78 2.67
CA HIS A 94 27.44 4.46 1.56
C HIS A 94 27.65 5.42 0.39
N ALA A 95 27.29 4.98 -0.80
CA ALA A 95 27.33 5.74 -2.04
C ALA A 95 25.95 5.78 -2.72
N VAL A 96 25.72 6.82 -3.52
CA VAL A 96 24.53 6.88 -4.39
C VAL A 96 24.51 5.68 -5.33
N GLY A 97 23.38 4.98 -5.39
CA GLY A 97 23.21 3.75 -6.15
C GLY A 97 23.37 2.46 -5.34
N ASP A 98 23.84 2.52 -4.09
CA ASP A 98 23.81 1.36 -3.21
C ASP A 98 22.37 0.90 -2.99
N THR A 99 22.17 -0.42 -2.92
CA THR A 99 20.85 -1.04 -2.79
C THR A 99 20.76 -1.95 -1.57
N ASP A 100 19.60 -1.96 -0.93
CA ASP A 100 19.30 -2.83 0.20
C ASP A 100 17.84 -3.30 0.13
N SER A 101 17.54 -4.47 0.71
CA SER A 101 16.18 -5.00 0.79
C SER A 101 15.76 -5.23 2.23
N PHE A 102 14.58 -4.76 2.58
CA PHE A 102 14.05 -4.78 3.94
C PHE A 102 12.54 -5.01 3.92
N THR A 103 11.95 -5.15 5.10
CA THR A 103 10.51 -5.36 5.27
C THR A 103 9.89 -4.21 6.05
N ILE A 104 8.70 -3.78 5.65
CA ILE A 104 7.84 -2.93 6.49
C ILE A 104 6.61 -3.72 6.89
N THR A 105 6.42 -3.96 8.18
CA THR A 105 5.15 -4.49 8.71
C THR A 105 4.31 -3.32 9.23
N THR A 106 3.10 -3.14 8.73
CA THR A 106 2.22 -2.01 9.06
C THR A 106 0.99 -2.46 9.82
N GLN A 107 0.47 -1.58 10.68
CA GLN A 107 -0.85 -1.73 11.29
C GLN A 107 -1.62 -0.42 11.23
N PHE A 108 -2.92 -0.52 10.94
CA PHE A 108 -3.84 0.61 10.78
C PHE A 108 -5.18 0.34 11.44
N PHE A 109 -5.86 1.41 11.82
CA PHE A 109 -7.28 1.40 12.17
C PHE A 109 -7.98 2.50 11.36
N ALA A 110 -9.21 2.26 10.93
CA ALA A 110 -9.91 3.20 10.05
C ALA A 110 -10.22 4.51 10.78
N GLY A 111 -9.88 5.64 10.15
CA GLY A 111 -10.33 6.97 10.56
C GLY A 111 -11.66 7.34 9.90
N SER A 112 -11.85 6.93 8.65
CA SER A 112 -13.14 6.99 7.96
C SER A 112 -13.27 5.93 6.87
N ILE A 113 -14.49 5.75 6.35
CA ILE A 113 -14.82 4.77 5.32
C ILE A 113 -15.36 5.51 4.10
N GLY A 114 -14.77 5.25 2.94
CA GLY A 114 -15.33 5.67 1.66
C GLY A 114 -16.52 4.78 1.30
N SER A 115 -17.74 5.24 1.56
CA SER A 115 -18.97 4.56 1.12
C SER A 115 -20.12 5.55 0.98
N SER A 116 -21.23 5.12 0.36
CA SER A 116 -22.45 5.94 0.30
C SER A 116 -23.26 5.89 1.61
N THR A 117 -23.07 4.84 2.41
CA THR A 117 -23.68 4.70 3.72
C THR A 117 -22.91 5.57 4.72
N THR A 118 -23.61 6.39 5.50
CA THR A 118 -22.98 7.06 6.64
C THR A 118 -22.55 6.02 7.67
N THR A 119 -21.38 6.18 8.27
CA THR A 119 -20.84 5.24 9.25
C THR A 119 -20.71 5.87 10.65
N PRO A 120 -21.80 6.36 11.27
CA PRO A 120 -21.74 7.04 12.56
C PRO A 120 -21.34 6.12 13.73
N ASP A 121 -21.50 4.80 13.59
CA ASP A 121 -21.14 3.83 14.63
C ASP A 121 -19.72 3.26 14.48
N LEU A 122 -18.94 3.75 13.51
CA LEU A 122 -17.52 3.43 13.39
C LEU A 122 -16.75 3.94 14.61
N ARG A 123 -16.11 3.02 15.32
CA ARG A 123 -15.13 3.35 16.34
C ARG A 123 -13.77 3.60 15.73
N VAL A 124 -13.24 4.77 16.09
CA VAL A 124 -11.87 5.19 15.81
C VAL A 124 -11.10 5.15 17.13
N ALA A 125 -10.11 4.26 17.23
CA ALA A 125 -9.27 4.12 18.42
C ALA A 125 -8.59 5.43 18.82
N THR A 126 -8.26 5.60 20.10
CA THR A 126 -7.56 6.80 20.60
C THR A 126 -6.27 7.02 19.79
N PRO A 127 -6.01 8.24 19.27
CA PRO A 127 -6.55 9.54 19.68
C PRO A 127 -7.90 9.95 19.03
N GLY A 128 -8.55 9.07 18.29
CA GLY A 128 -9.90 9.31 17.77
C GLY A 128 -11.00 9.28 18.84
N PRO A 129 -12.26 9.55 18.44
CA PRO A 129 -13.40 9.68 19.36
C PRO A 129 -13.64 8.50 20.31
N SER A 130 -13.15 7.29 20.00
CA SER A 130 -13.29 6.10 20.84
C SER A 130 -14.75 5.74 21.19
N VAL A 131 -15.68 6.21 20.37
CA VAL A 131 -17.12 5.90 20.40
C VAL A 131 -17.48 5.12 19.15
N GLY A 132 -18.43 4.20 19.24
CA GLY A 132 -18.83 3.32 18.14
C GLY A 132 -19.00 1.87 18.60
N THR A 133 -19.66 1.06 17.78
CA THR A 133 -19.99 -0.34 18.09
C THR A 133 -19.15 -1.34 17.32
N TYR A 134 -18.33 -0.88 16.37
CA TYR A 134 -17.45 -1.72 15.58
C TYR A 134 -16.21 -0.94 15.14
N GLU A 135 -15.17 -1.62 14.70
CA GLU A 135 -14.00 -1.02 14.08
C GLU A 135 -13.51 -1.82 12.86
N TYR A 136 -12.72 -1.14 12.03
CA TYR A 136 -11.96 -1.77 10.95
C TYR A 136 -10.48 -1.57 11.20
N THR A 137 -9.74 -2.67 11.15
CA THR A 137 -8.29 -2.68 11.31
C THR A 137 -7.62 -3.35 10.13
N ALA A 138 -6.35 -3.01 9.88
CA ALA A 138 -5.58 -3.63 8.82
C ALA A 138 -4.16 -3.95 9.28
N ILE A 139 -3.63 -5.05 8.77
CA ILE A 139 -2.22 -5.40 8.87
C ILE A 139 -1.68 -5.60 7.46
N GLY A 140 -0.50 -5.05 7.21
CA GLY A 140 0.22 -5.21 5.96
C GLY A 140 1.66 -5.63 6.20
N GLN A 141 2.25 -6.32 5.23
CA GLN A 141 3.68 -6.51 5.14
C GLN A 141 4.13 -6.20 3.73
N LEU A 142 5.01 -5.22 3.59
CA LEU A 142 5.64 -4.82 2.34
C LEU A 142 7.06 -5.36 2.29
N LEU A 143 7.45 -5.89 1.13
CA LEU A 143 8.83 -6.24 0.82
C LEU A 143 9.39 -5.12 -0.04
N GLU A 144 10.45 -4.45 0.41
CA GLU A 144 10.92 -3.23 -0.22
C GLU A 144 12.40 -3.32 -0.60
N THR A 145 12.76 -2.67 -1.69
CA THR A 145 14.14 -2.44 -2.08
C THR A 145 14.40 -0.95 -2.13
N ALA A 146 15.30 -0.48 -1.28
CA ALA A 146 15.77 0.90 -1.29
C ALA A 146 17.01 1.04 -2.16
N THR A 147 17.10 2.15 -2.88
CA THR A 147 18.29 2.62 -3.58
C THR A 147 18.69 3.98 -3.03
N VAL A 148 19.94 4.14 -2.61
CA VAL A 148 20.47 5.41 -2.11
C VAL A 148 20.44 6.46 -3.21
N THR A 149 19.77 7.58 -2.95
CA THR A 149 19.69 8.73 -3.86
C THR A 149 20.55 9.90 -3.40
N SER A 150 20.86 9.99 -2.11
CA SER A 150 21.76 11.01 -1.57
C SER A 150 22.49 10.56 -0.31
N VAL A 151 23.73 11.06 -0.16
CA VAL A 151 24.56 10.88 1.02
C VAL A 151 25.17 12.21 1.48
N ASP A 152 25.54 12.33 2.75
CA ASP A 152 26.29 13.46 3.26
C ASP A 152 27.82 13.32 3.04
N GLY A 153 28.62 14.26 3.56
CA GLY A 153 30.09 14.22 3.43
C GLY A 153 30.78 13.05 4.16
N GLY A 154 30.09 12.35 5.05
CA GLY A 154 30.55 11.13 5.71
C GLY A 154 30.04 9.83 5.05
N GLY A 155 29.28 9.94 3.96
CA GLY A 155 28.64 8.79 3.32
C GLY A 155 27.44 8.26 4.11
N ASN A 156 26.85 9.07 4.99
CA ASN A 156 25.58 8.70 5.63
C ASN A 156 24.43 8.89 4.65
N VAL A 157 23.51 7.92 4.58
CA VAL A 157 22.34 8.01 3.71
C VAL A 157 21.37 9.08 4.22
N THR A 158 21.03 10.02 3.35
CA THR A 158 20.07 11.12 3.60
C THR A 158 18.83 11.04 2.71
N GLY A 159 18.85 10.17 1.70
CA GLY A 159 17.73 9.98 0.80
C GLY A 159 17.77 8.62 0.12
N ILE A 160 16.59 8.02 -0.02
CA ILE A 160 16.36 6.76 -0.72
C ILE A 160 15.14 6.87 -1.64
N SER A 161 15.23 6.17 -2.77
CA SER A 161 14.07 5.77 -3.57
C SER A 161 13.75 4.32 -3.25
N ILE A 162 12.48 4.00 -3.12
CA ILE A 162 12.01 2.69 -2.72
C ILE A 162 11.11 2.12 -3.80
N VAL A 163 11.35 0.86 -4.12
CA VAL A 163 10.46 0.03 -4.94
C VAL A 163 9.84 -1.01 -4.04
N THR A 164 8.51 -1.07 -4.00
CA THR A 164 7.81 -2.20 -3.38
C THR A 164 7.88 -3.39 -4.32
N ASN A 165 8.43 -4.49 -3.84
CA ASN A 165 8.51 -5.74 -4.57
C ASN A 165 7.16 -6.47 -4.52
N ALA A 166 6.85 -7.22 -5.58
CA ALA A 166 5.69 -8.10 -5.56
C ALA A 166 5.82 -9.15 -4.46
N GLY A 167 4.73 -9.43 -3.76
CA GLY A 167 4.69 -10.29 -2.59
C GLY A 167 4.14 -9.53 -1.38
N GLY A 168 4.57 -9.95 -0.19
CA GLY A 168 3.97 -9.45 1.05
C GLY A 168 2.47 -9.76 1.11
N PHE A 169 1.76 -9.10 2.01
CA PHE A 169 0.32 -9.28 2.17
C PHE A 169 -0.35 -8.04 2.75
N PHE A 170 -1.67 -7.96 2.59
CA PHE A 170 -2.52 -7.11 3.41
C PHE A 170 -3.78 -7.88 3.82
N ASN A 171 -4.23 -7.65 5.04
CA ASN A 171 -5.46 -8.19 5.60
C ASN A 171 -6.22 -7.06 6.28
N ILE A 172 -7.53 -7.00 6.05
CA ILE A 172 -8.45 -6.06 6.66
C ILE A 172 -9.47 -6.86 7.45
N TYR A 173 -9.73 -6.41 8.68
CA TYR A 173 -10.60 -7.05 9.64
C TYR A 173 -11.75 -6.12 10.01
N PHE A 174 -12.91 -6.71 10.25
CA PHE A 174 -14.06 -6.08 10.87
C PHE A 174 -14.25 -6.67 12.26
N ASP A 175 -14.37 -5.83 13.28
CA ASP A 175 -14.61 -6.28 14.65
C ASP A 175 -15.78 -5.52 15.30
N ILE A 176 -16.66 -6.25 15.99
CA ILE A 176 -17.81 -5.71 16.74
C ILE A 176 -17.50 -5.53 18.24
N SER A 177 -16.30 -5.90 18.68
CA SER A 177 -15.83 -5.73 20.05
C SER A 177 -14.64 -4.77 20.12
N PRO A 178 -14.80 -3.53 19.61
CA PRO A 178 -13.69 -2.68 19.22
C PRO A 178 -12.68 -2.45 20.35
N ASP A 179 -11.48 -2.98 20.17
CA ASP A 179 -10.42 -3.03 21.18
C ASP A 179 -9.01 -2.72 20.63
N ALA A 180 -8.91 -2.25 19.38
CA ALA A 180 -7.69 -1.75 18.78
C ALA A 180 -7.00 -0.74 19.69
N ASN A 181 -5.77 -1.06 20.07
CA ASN A 181 -4.95 -0.25 20.95
C ASN A 181 -3.63 0.07 20.24
N PRO A 182 -3.49 1.27 19.66
CA PRO A 182 -2.27 1.63 18.91
C PRO A 182 -1.04 1.78 19.80
N VAL A 183 -1.20 1.94 21.12
CA VAL A 183 -0.06 2.00 22.05
C VAL A 183 0.45 0.61 22.38
N ALA A 184 -0.47 -0.32 22.68
CA ALA A 184 -0.11 -1.70 22.98
C ALA A 184 0.21 -2.52 21.72
N GLY A 185 -0.35 -2.17 20.57
CA GLY A 185 -0.23 -2.98 19.35
C GLY A 185 -1.12 -4.23 19.34
N THR A 186 -2.28 -4.16 19.99
CA THR A 186 -3.27 -5.25 20.12
C THR A 186 -4.60 -4.86 19.47
N GLY A 187 -5.49 -5.82 19.20
CA GLY A 187 -6.81 -5.56 18.58
C GLY A 187 -6.79 -5.36 17.06
N PHE A 188 -5.67 -5.68 16.38
CA PHE A 188 -5.52 -5.43 14.94
C PHE A 188 -5.78 -6.66 14.05
N PHE A 189 -5.98 -7.84 14.65
CA PHE A 189 -6.05 -9.12 13.90
C PHE A 189 -6.99 -10.17 14.52
N ASP A 190 -7.77 -9.80 15.52
CA ASP A 190 -8.76 -10.62 16.23
C ASP A 190 -10.19 -10.48 15.67
N GLY A 191 -10.42 -9.49 14.80
CA GLY A 191 -11.66 -9.35 14.05
C GLY A 191 -11.89 -10.43 12.99
N THR A 192 -13.04 -10.35 12.33
CA THR A 192 -13.37 -11.18 11.17
C THR A 192 -12.68 -10.64 9.92
N PRO A 193 -11.89 -11.44 9.17
CA PRO A 193 -11.26 -10.98 7.94
C PRO A 193 -12.31 -10.71 6.85
N ILE A 194 -12.23 -9.54 6.23
CA ILE A 194 -13.21 -9.08 5.23
C ILE A 194 -12.60 -8.85 3.85
N ILE A 195 -11.33 -8.44 3.78
CA ILE A 195 -10.61 -8.21 2.54
C ILE A 195 -9.18 -8.66 2.79
N SER A 196 -8.62 -9.44 1.87
CA SER A 196 -7.19 -9.77 1.88
C SER A 196 -6.60 -9.81 0.49
N GLY A 197 -5.28 -9.70 0.42
CA GLY A 197 -4.57 -9.70 -0.84
C GLY A 197 -3.05 -9.67 -0.69
N VAL A 198 -2.39 -9.49 -1.82
CA VAL A 198 -0.93 -9.39 -1.92
C VAL A 198 -0.56 -8.10 -2.64
N PHE A 199 0.58 -7.51 -2.27
CA PHE A 199 1.09 -6.36 -3.00
C PHE A 199 1.71 -6.82 -4.32
N SER A 200 1.44 -6.08 -5.39
CA SER A 200 1.93 -6.37 -6.74
C SER A 200 3.06 -5.43 -7.17
N GLY A 201 3.26 -4.34 -6.44
CA GLY A 201 4.37 -3.41 -6.64
C GLY A 201 4.03 -2.02 -6.10
N GLY A 202 4.93 -1.07 -6.29
CA GLY A 202 4.74 0.29 -5.81
C GLY A 202 6.01 1.12 -5.92
N LEU A 203 5.86 2.43 -5.83
CA LEU A 203 6.97 3.37 -5.80
C LEU A 203 6.76 4.32 -4.63
N SER A 204 7.82 4.50 -3.84
CA SER A 204 7.86 5.46 -2.76
C SER A 204 9.24 6.10 -2.67
N SER A 205 9.34 7.16 -1.89
CA SER A 205 10.61 7.79 -1.56
C SER A 205 10.62 8.20 -0.11
N PHE A 206 11.82 8.28 0.45
CA PHE A 206 12.01 8.71 1.82
C PHE A 206 13.28 9.55 1.91
N SER A 207 13.19 10.69 2.57
CA SER A 207 14.33 11.58 2.83
C SER A 207 14.46 11.83 4.32
N ALA A 208 15.69 11.98 4.80
CA ALA A 208 16.01 12.24 6.18
C ALA A 208 17.04 13.35 6.31
N SER A 209 16.99 14.09 7.42
CA SER A 209 17.97 15.11 7.76
C SER A 209 19.34 14.53 8.15
N GLY A 210 19.47 13.20 8.24
CA GLY A 210 20.68 12.47 8.62
C GLY A 210 20.41 10.96 8.71
N SER A 211 21.37 10.19 9.23
CA SER A 211 21.26 8.73 9.34
C SER A 211 20.14 8.32 10.30
N ILE A 212 19.27 7.42 9.86
CA ILE A 212 18.24 6.83 10.71
C ILE A 212 18.77 5.56 11.40
N PRO A 213 18.40 5.30 12.66
CA PRO A 213 17.66 6.17 13.59
C PRO A 213 18.62 6.88 14.55
N THR A 214 19.05 8.09 14.22
CA THR A 214 19.82 8.94 15.14
C THR A 214 18.88 9.90 15.89
N PRO A 215 19.06 10.15 17.20
CA PRO A 215 18.28 11.15 17.92
C PRO A 215 18.30 12.52 17.22
N GLY A 216 17.13 13.14 17.06
CA GLY A 216 16.99 14.44 16.39
C GLY A 216 16.96 14.38 14.86
N VAL A 217 17.10 13.21 14.24
CA VAL A 217 16.88 13.04 12.79
C VAL A 217 15.40 13.04 12.50
N ILE A 218 15.00 13.86 11.52
CA ILE A 218 13.65 13.90 10.98
C ILE A 218 13.69 13.31 9.58
N GLY A 219 12.75 12.44 9.27
CA GLY A 219 12.56 11.90 7.95
C GLY A 219 11.10 11.93 7.53
N VAL A 220 10.89 12.17 6.25
CA VAL A 220 9.58 12.24 5.61
C VAL A 220 9.63 11.48 4.30
N GLY A 221 8.54 10.80 4.00
CA GLY A 221 8.40 10.05 2.77
C GLY A 221 6.96 9.69 2.50
N GLY A 222 6.79 8.83 1.51
CA GLY A 222 5.48 8.39 1.07
C GLY A 222 5.53 7.87 -0.34
N GLY A 223 4.40 7.37 -0.80
CA GLY A 223 4.27 6.83 -2.14
C GLY A 223 2.96 6.10 -2.34
N THR A 224 2.94 5.31 -3.41
CA THR A 224 1.77 4.53 -3.80
C THR A 224 2.16 3.08 -3.97
N VAL A 225 1.37 2.20 -3.38
CA VAL A 225 1.52 0.75 -3.45
C VAL A 225 0.26 0.15 -4.04
N PHE A 226 0.42 -0.81 -4.94
CA PHE A 226 -0.65 -1.52 -5.62
C PHE A 226 -0.73 -2.95 -5.12
N GLY A 227 -1.93 -3.52 -5.13
CA GLY A 227 -2.15 -4.90 -4.74
C GLY A 227 -3.28 -5.56 -5.51
N VAL A 228 -3.27 -6.89 -5.47
CA VAL A 228 -4.34 -7.75 -5.97
C VAL A 228 -5.13 -8.24 -4.77
N VAL A 229 -6.46 -8.07 -4.83
CA VAL A 229 -7.37 -8.60 -3.82
C VAL A 229 -7.60 -10.08 -4.13
N THR A 230 -7.32 -10.94 -3.16
CA THR A 230 -7.45 -12.41 -3.30
C THR A 230 -8.67 -12.97 -2.58
N SER A 231 -9.22 -12.23 -1.61
CA SER A 231 -10.44 -12.61 -0.90
C SER A 231 -11.26 -11.37 -0.53
N VAL A 232 -12.58 -11.48 -0.67
CA VAL A 232 -13.57 -10.53 -0.16
C VAL A 232 -14.70 -11.30 0.50
N ASN A 233 -15.02 -10.94 1.74
CA ASN A 233 -16.20 -11.45 2.42
C ASN A 233 -17.41 -10.58 2.07
N ASN A 234 -18.19 -11.02 1.09
CA ASN A 234 -19.37 -10.30 0.58
C ASN A 234 -20.51 -10.15 1.61
N THR A 235 -20.39 -10.78 2.78
CA THR A 235 -21.30 -10.50 3.91
C THR A 235 -21.11 -9.09 4.45
N TYR A 236 -19.87 -8.56 4.41
CA TYR A 236 -19.50 -7.28 5.03
C TYR A 236 -19.25 -6.17 4.02
N VAL A 237 -18.74 -6.51 2.83
CA VAL A 237 -18.36 -5.52 1.80
C VAL A 237 -18.86 -5.98 0.44
N ASN A 238 -19.55 -5.09 -0.29
CA ASN A 238 -20.03 -5.36 -1.65
C ASN A 238 -19.88 -4.10 -2.51
N PRO A 239 -19.41 -4.22 -3.77
CA PRO A 239 -19.12 -5.45 -4.54
C PRO A 239 -17.73 -6.04 -4.31
N THR A 240 -17.51 -7.25 -4.85
CA THR A 240 -16.21 -7.92 -4.83
C THR A 240 -15.17 -7.08 -5.58
N MET A 241 -14.09 -6.74 -4.89
CA MET A 241 -12.97 -5.96 -5.41
C MET A 241 -11.92 -6.90 -5.99
N VAL A 242 -11.17 -6.41 -6.98
CA VAL A 242 -10.10 -7.19 -7.66
C VAL A 242 -8.71 -6.62 -7.46
N GLY A 243 -8.62 -5.34 -7.09
CA GLY A 243 -7.35 -4.66 -6.88
C GLY A 243 -7.46 -3.58 -5.82
N THR A 244 -6.31 -3.14 -5.34
CA THR A 244 -6.22 -2.05 -4.38
C THR A 244 -5.07 -1.12 -4.71
N GLU A 245 -5.23 0.15 -4.37
CA GLU A 245 -4.21 1.18 -4.40
C GLU A 245 -4.15 1.83 -3.02
N VAL A 246 -2.96 1.85 -2.42
CA VAL A 246 -2.70 2.45 -1.11
C VAL A 246 -1.74 3.63 -1.31
N GLY A 247 -2.21 4.83 -1.00
CA GLY A 247 -1.34 6.00 -0.90
C GLY A 247 -0.91 6.20 0.55
N THR A 248 0.37 6.45 0.79
CA THR A 248 0.93 6.56 2.14
C THR A 248 1.77 7.81 2.35
N THR A 249 1.81 8.29 3.58
CA THR A 249 2.86 9.19 4.08
C THR A 249 3.59 8.53 5.24
N LEU A 250 4.90 8.72 5.29
CA LEU A 250 5.81 8.14 6.26
C LEU A 250 6.50 9.27 7.02
N ASN A 251 6.52 9.20 8.35
CA ASN A 251 7.20 10.18 9.19
C ASN A 251 8.10 9.51 10.22
N PHE A 252 9.33 10.00 10.35
CA PHE A 252 10.31 9.60 11.36
C PHE A 252 10.89 10.81 12.11
N PRO A 253 11.00 10.76 13.45
CA PRO A 253 10.05 10.03 14.28
C PRO A 253 8.61 10.47 13.92
N GLY A 254 7.61 9.75 14.39
CA GLY A 254 6.23 10.21 14.18
C GLY A 254 6.02 11.65 14.68
N THR A 255 5.11 12.35 14.02
CA THR A 255 4.69 13.72 14.32
C THR A 255 4.30 13.86 15.79
N THR A 256 4.94 14.82 16.44
CA THR A 256 4.82 15.05 17.89
C THR A 256 3.37 15.39 18.27
N GLY A 257 2.82 14.66 19.26
CA GLY A 257 1.50 14.91 19.83
C GLY A 257 0.34 14.15 19.17
N ALA A 258 0.54 13.59 17.98
CA ALA A 258 -0.47 12.78 17.28
C ALA A 258 -0.07 11.30 17.16
N PHE A 259 1.24 11.02 17.07
CA PHE A 259 1.74 9.66 16.98
C PHE A 259 2.08 9.06 18.35
N THR A 260 1.61 7.84 18.60
CA THR A 260 2.09 7.03 19.73
C THR A 260 2.75 5.76 19.22
N ARG A 261 4.02 5.56 19.58
CA ARG A 261 4.78 4.40 19.15
C ARG A 261 4.19 3.11 19.76
N PRO A 262 3.80 2.12 18.95
CA PRO A 262 3.30 0.85 19.45
C PRO A 262 4.40 0.01 20.11
N ALA A 263 4.05 -0.73 21.16
CA ALA A 263 4.91 -1.75 21.76
C ALA A 263 5.05 -2.99 20.86
N PHE A 264 3.99 -3.36 20.14
CA PHE A 264 3.96 -4.48 19.21
C PHE A 264 3.38 -4.06 17.86
N ILE A 265 3.89 -4.66 16.77
CA ILE A 265 3.24 -4.60 15.46
C ILE A 265 3.09 -6.02 14.95
N ASN A 266 1.85 -6.45 14.68
CA ASN A 266 1.55 -7.83 14.28
C ASN A 266 2.15 -8.88 15.23
N GLY A 267 2.07 -8.63 16.54
CA GLY A 267 2.65 -9.49 17.58
C GLY A 267 4.18 -9.42 17.72
N ILE A 268 4.87 -8.64 16.89
CA ILE A 268 6.32 -8.46 16.94
C ILE A 268 6.65 -7.26 17.83
N ALA A 269 7.48 -7.45 18.85
CA ALA A 269 7.92 -6.36 19.71
C ALA A 269 8.77 -5.36 18.91
N THR A 270 8.43 -4.07 19.00
CA THR A 270 9.13 -3.02 18.24
C THR A 270 10.45 -2.57 18.89
N GLY A 271 10.72 -2.97 20.14
CA GLY A 271 11.99 -2.74 20.82
C GLY A 271 12.35 -1.26 20.97
N VAL A 272 13.62 -0.90 20.88
CA VAL A 272 14.09 0.48 20.65
C VAL A 272 14.55 0.60 19.20
N ASN A 273 14.50 1.79 18.60
CA ASN A 273 14.99 1.96 17.24
C ASN A 273 16.50 1.68 17.16
N THR A 274 16.92 0.90 16.17
CA THR A 274 18.30 0.53 15.85
C THR A 274 18.60 0.86 14.38
N GLY A 275 19.88 0.86 13.99
CA GLY A 275 20.29 1.08 12.60
C GLY A 275 19.54 0.24 11.56
N SER A 276 19.07 -0.96 11.93
CA SER A 276 18.34 -1.86 11.04
C SER A 276 16.84 -1.89 11.25
N ASP A 277 16.38 -1.66 12.49
CA ASP A 277 14.99 -1.88 12.87
C ASP A 277 14.44 -0.63 13.56
N PHE A 278 13.42 0.00 12.98
CA PHE A 278 12.85 1.21 13.54
C PHE A 278 11.39 1.40 13.18
N VAL A 279 10.67 2.16 14.02
CA VAL A 279 9.25 2.44 13.82
C VAL A 279 9.05 3.81 13.18
N LEU A 280 8.20 3.83 12.16
CA LEU A 280 7.68 5.00 11.47
C LEU A 280 6.22 5.22 11.85
N GLN A 281 5.80 6.49 11.87
CA GLN A 281 4.37 6.80 11.74
C GLN A 281 3.99 6.62 10.28
N THR A 282 2.85 5.97 10.06
CA THR A 282 2.28 5.76 8.74
C THR A 282 0.85 6.30 8.71
N ASP A 283 0.59 7.18 7.77
CA ASP A 283 -0.75 7.63 7.41
C ASP A 283 -1.06 7.11 6.01
N ALA A 284 -2.27 6.64 5.77
CA ALA A 284 -2.59 5.98 4.52
C ALA A 284 -4.05 6.14 4.15
N PHE A 285 -4.32 6.22 2.85
CA PHE A 285 -5.64 5.99 2.28
C PHE A 285 -5.56 4.79 1.35
N GLN A 286 -6.64 4.04 1.26
CA GLN A 286 -6.72 2.85 0.43
C GLN A 286 -7.99 2.87 -0.40
N THR A 287 -7.85 2.73 -1.71
CA THR A 287 -8.97 2.60 -2.64
C THR A 287 -8.98 1.21 -3.27
N PHE A 288 -10.15 0.79 -3.75
CA PHE A 288 -10.32 -0.51 -4.38
C PHE A 288 -10.89 -0.41 -5.78
N SER A 289 -10.36 -1.25 -6.67
CA SER A 289 -10.88 -1.43 -8.02
C SER A 289 -11.98 -2.48 -8.01
N ILE A 290 -13.15 -2.07 -8.48
CA ILE A 290 -14.33 -2.92 -8.62
C ILE A 290 -14.47 -3.30 -10.11
N PRO A 291 -14.61 -4.58 -10.46
CA PRO A 291 -14.93 -4.97 -11.83
C PRO A 291 -16.20 -4.27 -12.29
N GLU A 292 -16.16 -3.67 -13.47
CA GLU A 292 -17.33 -3.06 -14.07
C GLU A 292 -18.49 -4.08 -14.08
N PRO A 293 -19.67 -3.73 -13.54
CA PRO A 293 -20.81 -4.64 -13.60
C PRO A 293 -21.06 -5.03 -15.05
N GLY A 294 -21.46 -6.28 -15.30
CA GLY A 294 -21.70 -6.84 -16.63
C GLY A 294 -22.67 -6.04 -17.52
N SER A 295 -23.26 -4.96 -17.02
CA SER A 295 -23.89 -3.85 -17.75
C SER A 295 -23.15 -3.41 -19.01
N ILE A 296 -21.80 -3.33 -19.01
CA ILE A 296 -21.07 -2.99 -20.25
C ILE A 296 -21.17 -4.13 -21.27
N ALA A 297 -21.06 -5.38 -20.81
CA ALA A 297 -21.30 -6.53 -21.67
C ALA A 297 -22.77 -6.56 -22.16
N LEU A 298 -23.74 -6.15 -21.33
CA LEU A 298 -25.15 -6.09 -21.71
C LEU A 298 -25.45 -4.95 -22.69
N ILE A 299 -24.85 -3.77 -22.52
CA ILE A 299 -24.93 -2.67 -23.49
C ILE A 299 -24.27 -3.10 -24.80
N GLY A 300 -23.11 -3.76 -24.74
CA GLY A 300 -22.44 -4.34 -25.90
C GLY A 300 -23.32 -5.36 -26.64
N LEU A 301 -23.89 -6.32 -25.92
CA LEU A 301 -24.80 -7.32 -26.48
C LEU A 301 -26.10 -6.69 -27.01
N GLY A 302 -26.64 -5.69 -26.32
CA GLY A 302 -27.81 -4.92 -26.75
C GLY A 302 -27.56 -4.20 -28.07
N LEU A 303 -26.44 -3.51 -28.20
CA LEU A 303 -26.05 -2.81 -29.43
C LEU A 303 -25.80 -3.78 -30.60
N VAL A 304 -25.18 -4.93 -30.33
CA VAL A 304 -25.03 -6.02 -31.32
C VAL A 304 -26.41 -6.54 -31.74
N GLY A 305 -27.32 -6.78 -30.79
CA GLY A 305 -28.70 -7.21 -31.05
C GLY A 305 -29.48 -6.21 -31.92
N PHE A 306 -29.39 -4.91 -31.62
CA PHE A 306 -30.00 -3.85 -32.44
C PHE A 306 -29.36 -3.75 -33.83
N GLY A 307 -28.05 -3.96 -33.95
CA GLY A 307 -27.34 -4.04 -35.22
C GLY A 307 -27.87 -5.18 -36.11
N PHE A 308 -28.12 -6.36 -35.55
CA PHE A 308 -28.70 -7.48 -36.28
C PHE A 308 -30.18 -7.27 -36.64
N MET A 309 -30.97 -6.66 -35.76
CA MET A 309 -32.38 -6.33 -36.06
C MET A 309 -32.51 -5.30 -37.18
N SER A 310 -31.69 -4.25 -37.18
CA SER A 310 -31.71 -3.23 -38.25
C SER A 310 -31.31 -3.81 -39.61
N ARG A 311 -30.41 -4.81 -39.64
CA ARG A 311 -30.04 -5.52 -40.87
C ARG A 311 -31.18 -6.38 -41.42
N ARG A 312 -32.03 -6.95 -40.56
CA ARG A 312 -33.18 -7.78 -41.00
C ARG A 312 -34.25 -6.93 -41.69
N ASN A 313 -34.53 -5.74 -41.16
CA ASN A 313 -35.57 -4.86 -41.70
C ASN A 313 -35.20 -4.25 -43.07
N ARG A 314 -33.91 -4.18 -43.42
CA ARG A 314 -33.46 -3.70 -44.74
C ARG A 314 -33.60 -4.72 -45.88
N LYS A 315 -33.95 -5.98 -45.60
CA LYS A 315 -34.14 -7.03 -46.64
C LYS A 315 -35.61 -7.28 -47.00
N GLN A 316 -36.55 -6.58 -46.39
CA GLN A 316 -37.99 -6.77 -46.61
C GLN A 316 -38.71 -5.55 -47.23
N GLY A 317 -37.96 -4.53 -47.67
CA GLY A 317 -38.46 -3.43 -48.50
C GLY A 317 -37.66 -3.38 -49.79
#